data_AF-A0A1Y5FR37-F1
#
_entry.id   AF-A0A1Y5FR37-F1
#
_cell.length_a   1.000
_cell.length_b   1.000
_cell.length_c   1.000
_cell.angle_alpha   90.00
_cell.angle_beta   90.00
_cell.angle_gamma   90.00
#
_symmetry.space_group_name_H-M   'P 1'
#
loop_
_entity.id
_entity.type
_entity.pdbx_description
1 polymer ?
#
loop_
_entity_poly.entity_id
_entity_poly.type
_entity_poly.pdbx_seq_one_letter_code
_entity_poly.pdbx_strand_id
1 'polypeptide(L)'
;MAGQLPRYYDHPKANELITDFIARKIRGRVNDPKTAASLIPKDHGFGSRRVPMEAKYFECYNKPNVKLVNLKYTPIEEILAEGVKCRDAMYDLDIIIYATGFDTVTSSLKRIDITGKDGAKLTDKWANGPRTLLGIQTAGFPKLFTLAGPHNGIRQYC
;
A
#
# COMPACT_ATOMS: atom_id res chain seq x y z
N MET A 1 -37.79 12.60 -3.19
CA MET A 1 -36.72 11.57 -3.14
C MET A 1 -35.46 12.18 -3.74
N ALA A 2 -34.55 12.71 -2.92
CA ALA A 2 -33.26 13.19 -3.40
C ALA A 2 -32.37 11.96 -3.65
N GLY A 3 -32.08 11.66 -4.91
CA GLY A 3 -31.14 10.60 -5.26
C GLY A 3 -29.78 10.93 -4.64
N GLN A 4 -29.27 10.05 -3.79
CA GLN A 4 -27.89 10.15 -3.32
C GLN A 4 -26.98 10.20 -4.55
N LEU A 5 -26.18 11.27 -4.67
CA LEU A 5 -25.13 11.35 -5.66
C LEU A 5 -24.25 10.08 -5.56
N PRO A 6 -23.91 9.42 -6.68
CA PRO A 6 -23.07 8.23 -6.65
C PRO A 6 -21.75 8.54 -5.93
N ARG A 7 -21.36 7.71 -4.96
CA ARG A 7 -20.09 7.93 -4.26
C ARG A 7 -18.98 7.41 -5.15
N TYR A 8 -17.85 8.11 -5.20
CA TYR A 8 -16.74 7.66 -6.03
C TYR A 8 -16.12 6.32 -5.57
N TYR A 9 -16.47 5.85 -4.37
CA TYR A 9 -16.03 4.54 -3.86
C TYR A 9 -16.87 3.36 -4.34
N ASP A 10 -18.12 3.57 -4.78
CA ASP A 10 -19.04 2.49 -5.16
C ASP A 10 -19.54 2.59 -6.61
N HIS A 11 -19.22 3.67 -7.34
CA HIS A 11 -19.63 3.85 -8.72
C HIS A 11 -18.42 4.04 -9.68
N PRO A 12 -18.15 3.09 -10.61
CA PRO A 12 -16.95 3.11 -11.45
C PRO A 12 -16.75 4.41 -12.25
N LYS A 13 -17.79 4.92 -12.92
CA LYS A 13 -17.70 6.18 -13.67
C LYS A 13 -17.42 7.39 -12.78
N ALA A 14 -17.92 7.39 -11.54
CA ALA A 14 -17.64 8.48 -10.61
C ALA A 14 -16.18 8.40 -10.12
N ASN A 15 -15.65 7.18 -9.94
CA ASN A 15 -14.25 6.95 -9.62
C ASN A 15 -13.31 7.39 -10.75
N GLU A 16 -13.68 7.10 -12.00
CA GLU A 16 -12.91 7.51 -13.19
C GLU A 16 -12.76 9.03 -13.26
N LEU A 17 -13.86 9.77 -13.08
CA LEU A 17 -13.85 11.23 -13.08
C LEU A 17 -12.91 11.84 -12.03
N ILE A 18 -12.92 11.31 -10.79
CA ILE A 18 -12.03 11.80 -9.75
C ILE A 18 -10.57 11.35 -9.99
N THR A 19 -10.36 10.14 -10.51
CA THR A 19 -9.03 9.63 -10.88
C THR A 19 -8.39 10.50 -11.95
N ASP A 20 -9.16 10.85 -12.98
CA ASP A 20 -8.72 11.74 -14.07
C ASP A 20 -8.45 13.16 -13.58
N PHE A 21 -9.28 13.68 -12.67
CA PHE A 21 -9.04 14.97 -12.04
C PHE A 21 -7.69 14.99 -11.29
N ILE A 22 -7.42 13.98 -10.47
CA ILE A 22 -6.16 13.86 -9.73
C ILE A 22 -4.97 13.69 -10.69
N ALA A 23 -5.10 12.85 -11.72
CA ALA A 23 -4.08 12.66 -12.73
C ALA A 23 -3.74 13.98 -13.46
N ARG A 24 -4.74 14.82 -13.78
CA ARG A 24 -4.51 16.16 -14.34
C ARG A 24 -3.77 17.08 -13.38
N LYS A 25 -4.09 17.04 -12.07
CA LYS A 25 -3.37 17.81 -11.05
C LYS A 25 -1.91 17.39 -10.92
N ILE A 26 -1.61 16.09 -11.01
CA ILE A 26 -0.22 15.59 -11.01
C ILE A 26 0.54 16.10 -12.23
N ARG A 27 -0.04 15.97 -13.44
CA ARG A 27 0.58 16.47 -14.68
C ARG A 27 0.84 17.98 -14.65
N GLY A 28 0.01 18.75 -13.96
CA GLY A 28 0.23 20.20 -13.80
C GLY A 28 1.31 20.58 -12.79
N ARG A 29 1.79 19.65 -11.95
CA ARG A 29 2.79 19.89 -10.90
C ARG A 29 4.17 19.34 -11.23
N VAL A 30 4.26 18.38 -12.16
CA VAL A 30 5.50 17.72 -12.58
C VAL A 30 5.85 18.14 -14.00
N ASN A 31 7.03 18.73 -14.18
CA ASN A 31 7.44 19.35 -15.45
C ASN A 31 7.75 18.32 -16.54
N ASP A 32 8.38 17.19 -16.19
CA ASP A 32 8.68 16.12 -17.14
C ASP A 32 7.44 15.22 -17.36
N PRO A 33 6.88 15.14 -18.58
CA PRO A 33 5.73 14.31 -18.87
C PRO A 33 5.95 12.81 -18.62
N LYS A 34 7.18 12.31 -18.79
CA LYS A 34 7.49 10.88 -18.57
C LYS A 34 7.46 10.54 -17.09
N THR A 35 8.08 11.37 -16.26
CA THR A 35 8.01 11.28 -14.80
C THR A 35 6.58 11.42 -14.31
N ALA A 36 5.82 12.41 -14.79
CA ALA A 36 4.41 12.59 -14.45
C ALA A 36 3.57 11.36 -14.77
N ALA A 37 3.75 10.77 -15.96
CA ALA A 37 3.03 9.57 -16.37
C ALA A 37 3.34 8.35 -15.47
N SER A 38 4.58 8.23 -15.01
CA SER A 38 5.02 7.16 -14.10
C SER A 38 4.49 7.32 -12.67
N LEU A 39 4.27 8.56 -12.22
CA LEU A 39 3.70 8.86 -10.89
C LEU A 39 2.17 8.69 -10.82
N ILE A 40 1.48 8.52 -11.96
CA ILE A 40 0.03 8.32 -12.02
C ILE A 40 -0.27 6.81 -12.02
N PRO A 41 -0.95 6.26 -11.00
CA PRO A 41 -1.31 4.85 -10.95
C PRO A 41 -2.13 4.40 -12.17
N LYS A 42 -1.90 3.15 -12.60
CA LYS A 42 -2.56 2.52 -13.77
C LYS A 42 -3.34 1.25 -13.43
N ASP A 43 -3.12 0.73 -12.23
CA ASP A 43 -3.64 -0.55 -11.75
C ASP A 43 -4.83 -0.37 -10.79
N HIS A 44 -5.15 0.85 -10.38
CA HIS A 44 -6.26 1.14 -9.47
C HIS A 44 -6.77 2.57 -9.62
N GLY A 45 -8.05 2.76 -9.28
CA GLY A 45 -8.68 4.08 -9.21
C GLY A 45 -8.48 4.77 -7.86
N PHE A 46 -8.77 6.07 -7.81
CA PHE A 46 -8.58 6.91 -6.62
C PHE A 46 -9.40 6.39 -5.42
N GLY A 47 -8.80 6.38 -4.23
CA GLY A 47 -9.46 5.97 -2.99
C GLY A 47 -9.69 4.46 -2.83
N SER A 48 -9.29 3.63 -3.78
CA SER A 48 -9.29 2.16 -3.61
C SER A 48 -8.34 1.69 -2.51
N ARG A 49 -7.30 2.49 -2.21
CA ARG A 49 -6.39 2.37 -1.06
C ARG A 49 -6.44 3.65 -0.22
N ARG A 50 -5.85 3.62 0.98
CA ARG A 50 -5.75 4.82 1.81
C ARG A 50 -4.84 5.85 1.12
N VAL A 51 -5.39 7.02 0.81
CA VAL A 51 -4.67 8.05 0.05
C VAL A 51 -3.58 8.68 0.92
N PRO A 52 -2.29 8.62 0.52
CA PRO A 52 -1.23 9.36 1.19
C PRO A 52 -1.44 10.86 0.98
N MET A 53 -1.38 11.64 2.06
CA MET A 53 -1.30 13.10 1.97
C MET A 53 0.16 13.50 1.85
N GLU A 54 0.42 14.59 1.15
CA GLU A 54 1.77 15.04 0.85
C GLU A 54 1.92 16.56 0.98
N ALA A 55 3.16 16.99 1.21
CA ALA A 55 3.56 18.38 1.15
C ALA A 55 4.70 18.53 0.15
N LYS A 56 4.37 19.01 -1.06
CA LYS A 56 5.31 19.24 -2.17
C LYS A 56 6.03 17.99 -2.70
N TYR A 57 5.45 16.81 -2.54
CA TYR A 57 6.00 15.54 -3.01
C TYR A 57 6.17 15.51 -4.53
N PHE A 58 5.17 15.99 -5.28
CA PHE A 58 5.24 15.99 -6.75
C PHE A 58 6.27 17.00 -7.28
N GLU A 59 6.35 18.19 -6.66
CA GLU A 59 7.29 19.24 -7.02
C GLU A 59 8.75 18.84 -6.74
N CYS A 60 8.99 17.90 -5.81
CA CYS A 60 10.34 17.37 -5.57
C CYS A 60 10.94 16.76 -6.84
N TYR A 61 10.15 16.17 -7.73
CA TYR A 61 10.61 15.58 -8.98
C TYR A 61 11.03 16.60 -10.04
N ASN A 62 10.80 17.90 -9.81
CA ASN A 62 11.28 18.96 -10.70
C ASN A 62 12.70 19.42 -10.35
N LYS A 63 13.26 18.95 -9.23
CA LYS A 63 14.60 19.32 -8.80
C LYS A 63 15.65 18.55 -9.60
N PRO A 64 16.78 19.18 -9.97
CA PRO A 64 17.81 18.54 -10.79
C PRO A 64 18.50 17.35 -10.11
N ASN A 65 18.42 17.26 -8.77
CA ASN A 65 19.03 16.19 -7.98
C ASN A 65 18.06 15.04 -7.62
N VAL A 66 16.89 14.98 -8.25
CA VAL A 66 15.89 13.93 -8.01
C VAL A 66 15.66 13.16 -9.30
N LYS A 67 15.85 11.84 -9.25
CA LYS A 67 15.56 10.92 -10.35
C LYS A 67 14.54 9.89 -9.91
N LEU A 68 13.46 9.75 -10.69
CA LEU A 68 12.51 8.65 -10.51
C LEU A 68 13.02 7.42 -11.27
N VAL A 69 13.10 6.28 -10.58
CA VAL A 69 13.42 4.97 -11.19
C VAL A 69 12.17 4.08 -11.08
N ASN A 70 11.67 3.61 -12.23
CA ASN A 70 10.43 2.82 -12.26
C ASN A 70 10.73 1.32 -12.24
N LEU A 71 10.70 0.74 -11.04
CA LEU A 71 11.05 -0.66 -10.79
C LEU A 71 10.13 -1.69 -11.47
N LYS A 72 8.94 -1.29 -11.98
CA LYS A 72 8.12 -2.19 -12.81
C LYS A 72 8.79 -2.50 -14.15
N TYR A 73 9.60 -1.58 -14.67
CA TYR A 73 10.37 -1.75 -15.90
C TYR A 73 11.84 -2.06 -15.62
N THR A 74 12.38 -1.66 -14.48
CA THR A 74 13.80 -1.85 -14.16
C THR A 74 13.93 -2.41 -12.75
N PRO A 75 13.57 -3.69 -12.53
CA PRO A 75 13.55 -4.28 -11.19
C PRO A 75 14.95 -4.24 -10.55
N ILE A 76 14.96 -4.15 -9.22
CA ILE A 76 16.18 -4.34 -8.43
C ILE A 76 16.57 -5.81 -8.55
N GLU A 77 17.82 -6.06 -8.92
CA GLU A 77 18.41 -7.40 -8.98
C GLU A 77 19.14 -7.72 -7.68
N GLU A 78 19.92 -6.75 -7.17
CA GLU A 78 20.79 -6.96 -6.03
C GLU A 78 21.11 -5.64 -5.31
N ILE A 79 21.38 -5.72 -4.00
CA ILE A 79 21.95 -4.63 -3.22
C ILE A 79 23.43 -4.98 -3.00
N LEU A 80 24.32 -4.10 -3.45
CA LEU A 80 25.76 -4.26 -3.36
C LEU A 80 26.35 -3.25 -2.35
N ALA A 81 27.63 -3.41 -2.03
CA ALA A 81 28.30 -2.56 -1.05
C ALA A 81 28.36 -1.08 -1.50
N GLU A 82 28.46 -0.87 -2.81
CA GLU A 82 28.54 0.44 -3.46
C GLU A 82 27.17 1.06 -3.78
N GLY A 83 26.08 0.27 -3.75
CA GLY A 83 24.74 0.79 -4.04
C GLY A 83 23.72 -0.25 -4.50
N VAL A 84 22.83 0.14 -5.43
CA VAL A 84 21.69 -0.69 -5.87
C VAL A 84 21.81 -1.04 -7.34
N LYS A 85 21.84 -2.34 -7.64
CA LYS A 85 21.84 -2.86 -9.00
C LYS A 85 20.41 -3.07 -9.48
N CYS A 86 20.02 -2.34 -10.51
CA CYS A 86 18.80 -2.58 -11.28
C CYS A 86 19.15 -3.24 -12.62
N ARG A 87 18.16 -3.85 -13.26
CA ARG A 87 18.32 -4.51 -14.57
C ARG A 87 19.00 -3.65 -15.64
N ASP A 88 18.79 -2.35 -15.60
CA ASP A 88 19.27 -1.39 -16.61
C ASP A 88 20.53 -0.61 -16.21
N ALA A 89 20.82 -0.51 -14.91
CA ALA A 89 21.85 0.38 -14.40
C ALA A 89 22.28 0.01 -12.98
N MET A 90 23.52 0.39 -12.64
CA MET A 90 24.01 0.45 -11.27
C MET A 90 23.82 1.88 -10.73
N TYR A 91 23.30 1.98 -9.51
CA TYR A 91 23.12 3.25 -8.81
C TYR A 91 24.02 3.27 -7.58
N ASP A 92 25.14 4.00 -7.68
CA ASP A 92 26.05 4.21 -6.56
C ASP A 92 25.38 5.11 -5.51
N LEU A 93 25.34 4.65 -4.26
CA LEU A 93 24.59 5.31 -3.18
C LEU A 93 25.35 5.23 -1.86
N ASP A 94 25.50 6.36 -1.19
CA ASP A 94 26.06 6.40 0.17
C ASP A 94 25.05 5.92 1.23
N ILE A 95 23.74 6.12 0.97
CA ILE A 95 22.65 5.84 1.91
C ILE A 95 21.47 5.21 1.17
N ILE A 96 20.92 4.13 1.74
CA ILE A 96 19.70 3.48 1.29
C ILE A 96 18.62 3.61 2.38
N ILE A 97 17.44 4.10 2.00
CA ILE A 97 16.30 4.25 2.91
C ILE A 97 15.21 3.24 2.52
N TYR A 98 14.90 2.29 3.41
CA TYR A 98 13.84 1.30 3.19
C TYR A 98 12.46 1.84 3.57
N ALA A 99 11.77 2.43 2.59
CA ALA A 99 10.38 2.88 2.72
C ALA A 99 9.36 1.85 2.16
N THR A 100 9.54 0.57 2.48
CA THR A 100 8.84 -0.57 1.84
C THR A 100 7.46 -0.91 2.43
N GLY A 101 6.96 -0.10 3.37
CA GLY A 101 5.65 -0.32 4.01
C GLY A 101 5.66 -1.37 5.14
N PHE A 102 4.49 -1.88 5.48
CA PHE A 102 4.26 -2.77 6.63
C PHE A 102 3.30 -3.92 6.26
N ASP A 103 3.40 -5.05 6.96
CA ASP A 103 2.31 -6.05 7.04
C ASP A 103 1.42 -5.66 8.23
N THR A 104 0.20 -5.21 7.92
CA THR A 104 -0.55 -4.30 8.79
C THR A 104 -1.67 -4.94 9.61
N VAL A 105 -2.06 -6.18 9.32
CA VAL A 105 -3.27 -6.76 9.94
C VAL A 105 -3.01 -8.08 10.68
N THR A 106 -2.10 -8.93 10.18
CA THR A 106 -1.81 -10.23 10.82
C THR A 106 -0.39 -10.35 11.36
N SER A 107 0.53 -9.50 10.90
CA SER A 107 1.97 -9.57 11.23
C SER A 107 2.26 -9.60 12.73
N SER A 108 1.63 -8.71 13.51
CA SER A 108 1.87 -8.62 14.95
C SER A 108 1.44 -9.90 15.68
N LEU A 109 0.30 -10.48 15.29
CA LEU A 109 -0.21 -11.71 15.88
C LEU A 109 0.59 -12.94 15.45
N LYS A 110 1.14 -12.96 14.23
CA LYS A 110 2.02 -14.04 13.74
C LYS A 110 3.37 -14.11 14.46
N ARG A 111 3.81 -13.04 15.11
CA ARG A 111 5.08 -12.98 15.86
C ARG A 111 4.97 -13.54 17.28
N ILE A 112 3.76 -13.87 17.72
CA ILE A 112 3.48 -14.45 19.04
C ILE A 112 3.06 -15.91 18.82
N ASP A 113 3.65 -16.83 19.56
CA ASP A 113 3.27 -18.25 19.49
C ASP A 113 1.94 -18.51 20.23
N ILE A 114 0.82 -18.09 19.62
CA ILE A 114 -0.52 -18.21 20.19
C ILE A 114 -1.07 -19.62 19.98
N THR A 115 -1.32 -20.33 21.08
CA THR A 115 -1.88 -21.69 21.09
C THR A 115 -3.31 -21.66 21.66
N GLY A 116 -4.25 -22.26 20.93
CA GLY A 116 -5.65 -22.38 21.30
C GLY A 116 -5.99 -23.75 21.89
N LYS A 117 -7.27 -24.14 21.79
CA LYS A 117 -7.73 -25.48 22.16
C LYS A 117 -7.01 -26.56 21.35
N ASP A 118 -6.81 -27.72 21.98
CA ASP A 118 -6.25 -28.91 21.35
C ASP A 118 -4.87 -28.70 20.70
N GLY A 119 -4.11 -27.71 21.19
CA GLY A 119 -2.77 -27.37 20.69
C GLY A 119 -2.76 -26.60 19.37
N ALA A 120 -3.92 -26.18 18.85
CA ALA A 120 -4.01 -25.48 17.58
C ALA A 120 -3.26 -24.14 17.59
N LYS A 121 -2.38 -23.91 16.60
CA LYS A 121 -1.68 -22.63 16.44
C LYS A 121 -2.53 -21.63 15.66
N LEU A 122 -2.50 -20.36 16.08
CA LEU A 122 -3.26 -19.30 15.40
C LEU A 122 -2.77 -19.09 13.96
N THR A 123 -1.45 -19.21 13.75
CA THR A 123 -0.79 -19.12 12.44
C THR A 123 -1.36 -20.14 11.47
N ASP A 124 -1.51 -21.39 11.90
CA ASP A 124 -2.01 -22.48 11.06
C ASP A 124 -3.49 -22.28 10.74
N LYS A 125 -4.27 -21.89 11.75
CA LYS A 125 -5.69 -21.59 11.57
C LYS A 125 -5.93 -20.47 10.56
N TRP A 126 -5.05 -19.47 10.51
CA TRP A 126 -5.16 -18.31 9.63
C TRP A 126 -4.29 -18.40 8.37
N ALA A 127 -3.72 -19.58 8.05
CA ALA A 127 -2.89 -19.77 6.87
C ALA A 127 -3.61 -19.37 5.56
N ASN A 128 -4.92 -19.62 5.48
CA ASN A 128 -5.78 -19.27 4.34
C ASN A 128 -6.56 -17.96 4.54
N GLY A 129 -6.08 -17.09 5.43
CA GLY A 129 -6.71 -15.83 5.81
C GLY A 129 -7.44 -15.89 7.16
N PRO A 130 -7.55 -14.74 7.87
CA PRO A 130 -8.22 -14.69 9.16
C PRO A 130 -9.67 -15.11 9.11
N ARG A 131 -10.14 -15.81 10.14
CA ARG A 131 -11.56 -16.11 10.35
C ARG A 131 -11.98 -15.66 11.73
N THR A 132 -12.85 -14.66 11.78
CA THR A 132 -13.21 -13.96 13.03
C THR A 132 -14.71 -13.84 13.17
N LEU A 133 -15.20 -13.96 14.39
CA LEU A 133 -16.54 -13.49 14.78
C LEU A 133 -16.44 -11.99 15.10
N LEU A 134 -17.19 -11.18 14.33
CA LEU A 134 -17.29 -9.71 14.49
C LEU A 134 -15.95 -8.94 14.41
N GLY A 135 -14.87 -9.57 13.92
CA GLY A 135 -13.53 -8.98 13.93
C GLY A 135 -12.88 -8.91 15.32
N ILE A 136 -13.42 -9.62 16.31
CA ILE A 136 -12.98 -9.54 17.72
C ILE A 136 -12.41 -10.88 18.20
N GLN A 137 -13.06 -12.00 17.90
CA GLN A 137 -12.63 -13.32 18.38
C GLN A 137 -12.50 -14.31 17.23
N THR A 138 -11.75 -15.40 17.46
CA THR A 138 -11.65 -16.51 16.51
C THR A 138 -11.98 -17.84 17.21
N ALA A 139 -12.73 -18.71 16.53
CA ALA A 139 -13.14 -19.99 17.11
C ALA A 139 -11.93 -20.83 17.53
N GLY A 140 -12.00 -21.58 18.62
CA GLY A 140 -10.87 -22.38 19.13
C GLY A 140 -9.84 -21.61 19.95
N PHE A 141 -9.96 -20.27 20.07
CA PHE A 141 -9.10 -19.43 20.91
C PHE A 141 -9.96 -18.69 21.96
N PRO A 142 -10.47 -19.40 22.99
CA PRO A 142 -11.34 -18.79 23.99
C PRO A 142 -10.61 -17.70 24.78
N LYS A 143 -11.33 -16.64 25.15
CA LYS A 143 -10.79 -15.48 25.91
C LYS A 143 -9.67 -14.70 25.20
N LEU A 144 -9.38 -15.00 23.94
CA LEU A 144 -8.54 -14.17 23.08
C LEU A 144 -9.41 -13.10 22.41
N PHE A 145 -8.98 -11.84 22.48
CA PHE A 145 -9.63 -10.69 21.85
C PHE A 145 -8.61 -9.95 20.98
N THR A 146 -8.90 -9.78 19.69
CA THR A 146 -8.04 -9.09 18.73
C THR A 146 -8.53 -7.66 18.52
N LEU A 147 -8.05 -6.74 19.35
CA LEU A 147 -8.27 -5.31 19.14
C LEU A 147 -7.52 -4.85 17.91
N ALA A 148 -8.13 -3.99 17.10
CA ALA A 148 -7.51 -3.48 15.88
C ALA A 148 -7.00 -4.57 14.89
N GLY A 149 -7.54 -5.80 14.99
CA GLY A 149 -7.24 -6.93 14.12
C GLY A 149 -8.07 -7.04 12.84
N PRO A 150 -8.05 -8.20 12.17
CA PRO A 150 -8.79 -8.45 10.93
C PRO A 150 -10.30 -8.20 11.04
N HIS A 151 -10.92 -7.73 9.94
CA HIS A 151 -12.37 -7.56 9.77
C HIS A 151 -13.09 -6.53 10.66
N ASN A 152 -12.38 -5.72 11.45
CA ASN A 152 -13.00 -4.69 12.31
C ASN A 152 -13.04 -3.28 11.71
N GLY A 153 -12.80 -3.15 10.39
CA GLY A 153 -12.86 -1.87 9.70
C GLY A 153 -11.58 -1.02 9.75
N ILE A 154 -10.50 -1.51 10.38
CA ILE A 154 -9.19 -0.86 10.25
C ILE A 154 -8.70 -1.00 8.80
N ARG A 155 -8.64 0.14 8.12
CA ARG A 155 -8.07 0.27 6.77
C ARG A 155 -6.59 0.62 6.87
N GLN A 156 -5.74 -0.39 6.76
CA GLN A 156 -4.30 -0.22 6.59
C GLN A 156 -3.82 -0.98 5.35
N TYR A 157 -4.35 -0.62 4.18
CA TYR A 157 -3.67 -0.92 2.92
C TYR A 157 -3.01 0.39 2.47
N CYS A 158 -1.71 0.51 2.73
CA CYS A 158 -0.83 1.35 1.93
C CYS A 158 -0.52 0.56 0.65
#